data_AF-A0A4R4Y563-F1
#
_entry.id   AF-A0A4R4Y563-F1
#
_cell.length_a   1.000
_cell.length_b   1.000
_cell.length_c   1.000
_cell.angle_alpha   90.00
_cell.angle_beta   90.00
_cell.angle_gamma   90.00
#
_symmetry.space_group_name_H-M   'P 1'
#
loop_
_entity.id
_entity.type
_entity.pdbx_description
1 polymer ?
#
loop_
_entity_poly.entity_id
_entity_poly.type
_entity_poly.pdbx_seq_one_letter_code
_entity_poly.pdbx_strand_id
1 'polypeptide(L)'
;MLDHAHTHLSNAMRFQRTQRIALALQNYLLPDPPRVPGLEITARYRPSAAAAEIGGDWYDSFRLPDGSAVLTVGDVAGHDLAAAVTMSQLRNMLRGLAMDRREPPGDILRRLNIAAESLYPDVTATCVLARLNGPLGGGWRLEYAVAGHPPPLLVTPRGEARYLEDGLSPLLGVTCDMPRDSATATLPPHSTLLLYTDGLV
;
A
#
# COMPACT_ATOMS: atom_id res chain seq x y z
N MET A 1 5.36 -21.52 -42.54
CA MET A 1 5.52 -22.18 -41.23
C MET A 1 6.68 -21.62 -40.40
N LEU A 2 7.87 -21.36 -41.00
CA LEU A 2 9.03 -20.80 -40.28
C LEU A 2 8.87 -19.31 -39.87
N ASP A 3 8.17 -18.50 -40.68
CA ASP A 3 7.95 -17.07 -40.36
C ASP A 3 7.13 -16.85 -39.09
N HIS A 4 6.10 -17.67 -38.87
CA HIS A 4 5.27 -17.57 -37.67
C HIS A 4 6.06 -17.91 -36.40
N ALA A 5 6.94 -18.93 -36.46
CA ALA A 5 7.81 -19.28 -35.34
C ALA A 5 8.79 -18.14 -34.98
N HIS A 6 9.30 -17.42 -35.98
CA HIS A 6 10.19 -16.27 -35.78
C HIS A 6 9.45 -15.08 -35.16
N THR A 7 8.21 -14.80 -35.58
CA THR A 7 7.37 -13.75 -34.99
C THR A 7 6.97 -14.08 -33.55
N HIS A 8 6.58 -15.33 -33.26
CA HIS A 8 6.23 -15.75 -31.90
C HIS A 8 7.42 -15.67 -30.94
N LEU A 9 8.61 -16.11 -31.37
CA LEU A 9 9.83 -16.01 -30.57
C LEU A 9 10.24 -14.55 -30.34
N SER A 10 10.15 -13.70 -31.36
CA SER A 10 10.47 -12.27 -31.26
C SER A 10 9.50 -11.54 -30.32
N ASN A 11 8.21 -11.87 -30.36
CA ASN A 11 7.20 -11.33 -29.46
C ASN A 11 7.44 -11.82 -28.02
N ALA A 12 7.77 -13.10 -27.82
CA ALA A 12 8.09 -13.64 -26.50
C ALA A 12 9.33 -12.95 -25.89
N MET A 13 10.39 -12.71 -26.68
CA MET A 13 11.58 -12.00 -26.23
C MET A 13 11.31 -10.51 -25.91
N ARG A 14 10.49 -9.83 -26.71
CA ARG A 14 10.05 -8.45 -26.42
C ARG A 14 9.22 -8.40 -25.14
N PHE A 15 8.29 -9.32 -24.98
CA PHE A 15 7.46 -9.44 -23.78
C PHE A 15 8.30 -9.64 -22.52
N GLN A 16 9.23 -10.61 -22.53
CA GLN A 16 10.15 -10.84 -21.42
C GLN A 16 11.03 -9.63 -21.08
N ARG A 17 11.46 -8.87 -22.10
CA ARG A 17 12.25 -7.65 -21.89
C ARG A 17 11.42 -6.55 -21.23
N THR A 18 10.20 -6.31 -21.70
CA THR A 18 9.26 -5.35 -21.10
C THR A 18 8.96 -5.73 -19.65
N GLN A 19 8.73 -7.02 -19.38
CA GLN A 19 8.44 -7.51 -18.03
C GLN A 19 9.63 -7.33 -17.08
N ARG A 20 10.87 -7.62 -17.51
CA ARG A 20 12.08 -7.36 -16.70
C ARG A 20 12.23 -5.88 -16.35
N ILE A 21 11.93 -4.99 -17.29
CA ILE A 21 11.97 -3.54 -17.05
C ILE A 21 10.89 -3.14 -16.06
N ALA A 22 9.66 -3.67 -16.18
CA ALA A 22 8.58 -3.40 -15.24
C ALA A 22 8.90 -3.88 -13.82
N LEU A 23 9.43 -5.10 -13.67
CA LEU A 23 9.87 -5.64 -12.37
C LEU A 23 11.01 -4.83 -11.76
N ALA A 24 11.97 -4.40 -12.58
CA ALA A 24 13.05 -3.52 -12.12
C ALA A 24 12.50 -2.17 -11.64
N LEU A 25 11.58 -1.55 -12.40
CA LEU A 25 10.92 -0.31 -12.01
C LEU A 25 10.12 -0.47 -10.71
N GLN A 26 9.38 -1.56 -10.55
CA GLN A 26 8.67 -1.86 -9.30
C GLN A 26 9.61 -1.94 -8.11
N ASN A 27 10.74 -2.65 -8.23
CA ASN A 27 11.73 -2.70 -7.15
C ASN A 27 12.31 -1.33 -6.81
N TYR A 28 12.50 -0.45 -7.79
CA TYR A 28 12.93 0.94 -7.54
C TYR A 28 11.85 1.81 -6.90
N LEU A 29 10.57 1.46 -7.08
CA LEU A 29 9.44 2.17 -6.50
C LEU A 29 9.15 1.75 -5.05
N LEU A 30 9.82 0.74 -4.51
CA LEU A 30 9.61 0.24 -3.15
C LEU A 30 10.76 0.68 -2.24
N PRO A 31 10.68 1.88 -1.61
CA PRO A 31 11.79 2.48 -0.89
C PRO A 31 12.13 1.72 0.39
N ASP A 32 13.39 1.82 0.79
CA ASP A 32 13.83 1.36 2.09
C ASP A 32 13.05 2.10 3.20
N PRO A 33 12.59 1.38 4.24
CA PRO A 33 11.92 2.02 5.35
C PRO A 33 12.78 3.09 6.04
N PRO A 34 12.18 4.21 6.48
CA PRO A 34 12.92 5.26 7.15
C PRO A 34 13.41 4.76 8.53
N ARG A 35 14.56 5.28 8.97
CA ARG A 35 14.99 5.11 10.36
C ARG A 35 14.15 5.99 11.27
N VAL A 36 13.46 5.38 12.23
CA VAL A 36 12.66 6.07 13.24
C VAL A 36 13.09 5.57 14.62
N PRO A 37 13.60 6.43 15.52
CA PRO A 37 14.02 6.00 16.85
C PRO A 37 12.89 5.28 17.59
N GLY A 38 13.15 4.05 18.06
CA GLY A 38 12.16 3.24 18.78
C GLY A 38 11.14 2.51 17.90
N LEU A 39 11.30 2.52 16.57
CA LEU A 39 10.57 1.67 15.63
C LEU A 39 11.54 0.91 14.72
N GLU A 40 11.30 -0.39 14.60
CA GLU A 40 11.89 -1.21 13.56
C GLU A 40 10.84 -1.44 12.48
N ILE A 41 11.12 -0.96 11.27
CA ILE A 41 10.21 -1.09 10.12
C ILE A 41 10.90 -2.01 9.11
N THR A 42 10.25 -3.10 8.76
CA THR A 42 10.71 -4.05 7.74
C THR A 42 9.62 -4.23 6.70
N ALA A 43 10.02 -4.27 5.43
CA ALA A 43 9.12 -4.54 4.32
C ALA A 43 9.63 -5.75 3.53
N ARG A 44 8.70 -6.57 3.06
CA ARG A 44 9.00 -7.72 2.20
C ARG A 44 7.98 -7.77 1.08
N TYR A 45 8.46 -7.68 -0.16
CA TYR A 45 7.65 -7.83 -1.35
C TYR A 45 8.12 -9.05 -2.14
N ARG A 46 7.17 -9.89 -2.57
CA ARG A 46 7.44 -11.06 -3.41
C ARG A 46 6.44 -11.06 -4.56
N PRO A 47 6.85 -10.67 -5.78
CA PRO A 47 5.95 -10.73 -6.92
C PRO A 47 5.58 -12.18 -7.25
N SER A 48 4.39 -12.38 -7.82
CA SER A 48 3.94 -13.68 -8.32
C SER A 48 4.92 -14.23 -9.37
N ALA A 49 5.20 -15.53 -9.33
CA ALA A 49 6.12 -16.21 -10.24
C ALA A 49 5.53 -16.47 -11.64
N ALA A 50 4.23 -16.17 -11.84
CA ALA A 50 3.61 -16.25 -13.15
C ALA A 50 4.25 -15.21 -14.08
N ALA A 51 4.93 -15.69 -15.12
CA ALA A 51 5.83 -14.93 -15.99
C ALA A 51 5.15 -13.86 -16.88
N ALA A 52 4.02 -13.30 -16.47
CA ALA A 52 3.27 -12.29 -17.24
C ALA A 52 2.63 -11.19 -16.39
N GLU A 53 2.67 -11.28 -15.05
CA GLU A 53 1.92 -10.35 -14.19
C GLU A 53 2.84 -9.29 -13.57
N ILE A 54 2.40 -8.05 -13.64
CA ILE A 54 3.03 -6.91 -12.98
C ILE A 54 2.11 -6.55 -11.81
N GLY A 55 2.61 -6.65 -10.58
CA GLY A 55 1.76 -6.54 -9.39
C GLY A 55 1.10 -5.16 -9.23
N GLY A 56 -0.19 -5.14 -8.88
CA GLY A 56 -0.93 -3.95 -8.42
C GLY A 56 -0.58 -3.55 -6.99
N ASP A 57 0.03 -4.47 -6.23
CA ASP A 57 0.50 -4.27 -4.87
C ASP A 57 1.55 -3.17 -4.72
N TRP A 58 1.42 -2.39 -3.64
CA TRP A 58 2.47 -1.49 -3.17
C TRP A 58 2.63 -1.51 -1.66
N TYR A 59 3.81 -1.09 -1.22
CA TYR A 59 3.99 -0.57 0.12
C TYR A 59 4.72 0.76 0.06
N ASP A 60 4.56 1.57 1.11
CA ASP A 60 5.34 2.77 1.30
C ASP A 60 5.53 3.10 2.76
N SER A 61 6.67 3.71 3.09
CA SER A 61 6.90 4.25 4.42
C SER A 61 7.77 5.50 4.38
N PHE A 62 7.46 6.47 5.24
CA PHE A 62 8.16 7.74 5.29
C PHE A 62 7.91 8.48 6.60
N ARG A 63 8.72 9.51 6.87
CA ARG A 63 8.54 10.40 8.01
C ARG A 63 7.88 11.69 7.56
N LEU A 64 6.92 12.15 8.35
CA LEU A 64 6.33 13.48 8.20
C LEU A 64 7.22 14.54 8.89
N PRO A 65 7.05 15.84 8.57
CA PRO A 65 7.83 16.92 9.18
C PRO A 65 7.64 17.05 10.70
N ASP A 66 6.51 16.58 11.23
CA ASP A 66 6.22 16.51 12.67
C ASP A 66 6.94 15.35 13.38
N GLY A 67 7.68 14.52 12.64
CA GLY A 67 8.43 13.38 13.14
C GLY A 67 7.67 12.06 13.17
N SER A 68 6.35 12.07 12.92
CA SER A 68 5.54 10.86 12.85
C SER A 68 5.94 9.97 11.67
N ALA A 69 5.75 8.67 11.83
CA ALA A 69 6.02 7.69 10.78
C ALA A 69 4.71 7.31 10.08
N VAL A 70 4.72 7.26 8.75
CA VAL A 70 3.60 6.81 7.94
C VAL A 70 3.95 5.47 7.32
N LEU A 71 3.00 4.54 7.37
CA LEU A 71 3.04 3.23 6.74
C LEU A 71 1.80 3.09 5.85
N THR A 72 1.97 2.55 4.66
CA THR A 72 0.84 2.20 3.78
C THR A 72 1.14 0.94 2.98
N VAL A 73 0.10 0.15 2.77
CA VAL A 73 0.07 -0.99 1.86
C VAL A 73 -1.24 -0.89 1.09
N GLY A 74 -1.24 -1.29 -0.17
CA GLY A 74 -2.47 -1.39 -0.93
C GLY A 74 -2.27 -2.21 -2.18
N ASP A 75 -3.37 -2.43 -2.89
CA ASP A 75 -3.40 -3.20 -4.13
C ASP A 75 -4.39 -2.59 -5.12
N VAL A 76 -3.96 -2.40 -6.36
CA VAL A 76 -4.82 -1.95 -7.46
C VAL A 76 -5.40 -3.17 -8.15
N ALA A 77 -6.72 -3.18 -8.36
CA ALA A 77 -7.37 -4.27 -9.09
C ALA A 77 -6.78 -4.41 -10.51
N GLY A 78 -6.36 -5.63 -10.84
CA GLY A 78 -5.68 -5.95 -12.10
C GLY A 78 -4.20 -6.29 -11.89
N HIS A 79 -3.55 -6.82 -12.93
CA HIS A 79 -2.21 -7.39 -12.82
C HIS A 79 -1.37 -7.14 -14.09
N ASP A 80 -1.67 -6.05 -14.79
CA ASP A 80 -1.02 -5.66 -16.03
C ASP A 80 -0.20 -4.36 -15.90
N LEU A 81 0.38 -3.90 -17.01
CA LEU A 81 1.17 -2.67 -17.02
C LEU A 81 0.33 -1.44 -16.64
N ALA A 82 -0.96 -1.41 -17.00
CA ALA A 82 -1.83 -0.29 -16.65
C ALA A 82 -2.08 -0.25 -15.13
N ALA A 83 -2.36 -1.40 -14.51
CA ALA A 83 -2.49 -1.52 -13.06
C ALA A 83 -1.22 -1.05 -12.33
N ALA A 84 -0.04 -1.43 -12.83
CA ALA A 84 1.24 -1.00 -12.26
C ALA A 84 1.49 0.51 -12.36
N VAL A 85 1.09 1.12 -13.47
CA VAL A 85 1.17 2.58 -13.66
C VAL A 85 0.22 3.29 -12.70
N THR A 86 -1.03 2.83 -12.60
CA THR A 86 -2.01 3.44 -11.69
C THR A 86 -1.63 3.24 -10.23
N MET A 87 -1.09 2.09 -9.86
CA MET A 87 -0.50 1.86 -8.54
C MET A 87 0.54 2.93 -8.20
N SER A 88 1.50 3.18 -9.11
CA SER A 88 2.55 4.18 -8.89
C SER A 88 1.96 5.59 -8.73
N GLN A 89 0.95 5.92 -9.52
CA GLN A 89 0.26 7.20 -9.44
C GLN A 89 -0.48 7.38 -8.11
N LEU A 90 -1.26 6.38 -7.68
CA LEU A 90 -2.00 6.41 -6.42
C LEU A 90 -1.06 6.46 -5.22
N ARG A 91 0.00 5.65 -5.20
CA ARG A 91 1.02 5.65 -4.14
C ARG A 91 1.69 7.02 -3.99
N ASN A 92 2.13 7.61 -5.11
CA ASN A 92 2.79 8.92 -5.08
C ASN A 92 1.82 10.04 -4.66
N MET A 93 0.57 9.97 -5.10
CA MET A 93 -0.47 10.91 -4.69
C MET A 93 -0.77 10.81 -3.19
N LEU A 94 -0.89 9.57 -2.68
CA LEU A 94 -1.09 9.30 -1.25
C LEU A 94 0.06 9.88 -0.42
N ARG A 95 1.30 9.62 -0.82
CA ARG A 95 2.49 10.21 -0.17
C ARG A 95 2.45 11.74 -0.18
N GLY A 96 2.12 12.35 -1.32
CA GLY A 96 2.00 13.81 -1.46
C GLY A 96 0.92 14.41 -0.55
N LEU A 97 -0.28 13.81 -0.55
CA LEU A 97 -1.40 14.22 0.29
C LEU A 97 -1.05 14.11 1.78
N ALA A 98 -0.46 12.99 2.20
CA ALA A 98 -0.04 12.80 3.59
C ALA A 98 1.01 13.82 4.02
N MET A 99 2.00 14.11 3.16
CA MET A 99 3.08 15.06 3.43
C MET A 99 2.58 16.50 3.56
N ASP A 100 1.68 16.92 2.66
CA ASP A 100 1.15 18.29 2.62
C ASP A 100 0.11 18.52 3.73
N ARG A 101 -0.94 17.70 3.74
CA ARG A 101 -2.14 17.93 4.55
C ARG A 101 -1.94 17.60 6.01
N ARG A 102 -1.24 16.50 6.32
CA ARG A 102 -1.02 16.01 7.69
C ARG A 102 -2.32 15.81 8.49
N GLU A 103 -3.42 15.60 7.78
CA GLU A 103 -4.76 15.33 8.30
C GLU A 103 -4.86 13.87 8.83
N PRO A 104 -5.95 13.52 9.55
CA PRO A 104 -6.24 12.13 9.89
C PRO A 104 -6.20 11.19 8.66
N PRO A 105 -5.72 9.94 8.79
CA PRO A 105 -5.62 8.99 7.69
C PRO A 105 -6.91 8.82 6.86
N GLY A 106 -8.08 8.82 7.50
CA GLY A 106 -9.37 8.73 6.84
C GLY A 106 -9.64 9.88 5.87
N ASP A 107 -9.31 11.12 6.27
CA ASP A 107 -9.42 12.30 5.41
C ASP A 107 -8.47 12.24 4.21
N ILE A 108 -7.25 11.74 4.43
CA ILE A 108 -6.29 11.53 3.34
C ILE A 108 -6.82 10.50 2.35
N LEU A 109 -7.37 9.37 2.82
CA LEU A 109 -7.97 8.36 1.94
C LEU A 109 -9.22 8.88 1.23
N ARG A 110 -10.02 9.74 1.87
CA ARG A 110 -11.15 10.41 1.21
C ARG A 110 -10.70 11.29 0.06
N ARG A 111 -9.63 12.07 0.23
CA ARG A 111 -9.05 12.89 -0.84
C ARG A 111 -8.46 12.03 -1.95
N LEU A 112 -7.77 10.95 -1.60
CA LEU A 112 -7.26 9.98 -2.57
C LEU A 112 -8.41 9.36 -3.37
N ASN A 113 -9.52 8.99 -2.72
CA ASN A 113 -10.70 8.44 -3.39
C ASN A 113 -11.29 9.40 -4.43
N ILE A 114 -11.47 10.67 -4.05
CA ILE A 114 -11.96 11.71 -4.97
C ILE A 114 -11.04 11.82 -6.21
N ALA A 115 -9.72 11.82 -5.99
CA ALA A 115 -8.77 11.90 -7.08
C ALA A 115 -8.76 10.61 -7.94
N ALA A 116 -8.89 9.43 -7.32
CA ALA A 116 -9.00 8.16 -8.02
C ALA A 116 -10.22 8.12 -8.95
N GLU A 117 -11.41 8.46 -8.42
CA GLU A 117 -12.65 8.53 -9.21
C GLU A 117 -12.57 9.55 -10.35
N SER A 118 -11.88 10.67 -10.14
CA SER A 118 -11.79 11.74 -11.14
C SER A 118 -10.78 11.46 -12.25
N LEU A 119 -9.64 10.83 -11.92
CA LEU A 119 -8.50 10.69 -12.83
C LEU A 119 -8.40 9.30 -13.45
N TYR A 120 -8.95 8.29 -12.78
CA TYR A 120 -8.88 6.88 -13.17
C TYR A 120 -10.26 6.23 -13.06
N PRO A 121 -11.25 6.70 -13.85
CA PRO A 121 -12.54 6.01 -13.92
C PRO A 121 -12.28 4.55 -14.33
N ASP A 122 -12.99 3.62 -13.70
CA ASP A 122 -12.84 2.16 -13.85
C ASP A 122 -11.68 1.51 -13.07
N VAL A 123 -10.84 2.27 -12.37
CA VAL A 123 -9.83 1.69 -11.46
C VAL A 123 -10.34 1.65 -10.03
N THR A 124 -10.20 0.49 -9.40
CA THR A 124 -10.43 0.32 -7.96
C THR A 124 -9.16 -0.15 -7.27
N ALA A 125 -9.02 0.19 -5.99
CA ALA A 125 -7.85 -0.19 -5.21
C ALA A 125 -8.18 -0.36 -3.73
N THR A 126 -7.53 -1.32 -3.09
CA THR A 126 -7.53 -1.45 -1.63
C THR A 126 -6.33 -0.71 -1.03
N CYS A 127 -6.46 -0.18 0.19
CA CYS A 127 -5.37 0.55 0.84
C CYS A 127 -5.52 0.58 2.36
N VAL A 128 -4.42 0.44 3.08
CA VAL A 128 -4.28 0.87 4.47
C VAL A 128 -3.38 2.10 4.50
N LEU A 129 -3.79 3.12 5.25
CA LEU A 129 -2.93 4.23 5.65
C LEU A 129 -2.84 4.26 7.17
N ALA A 130 -1.61 4.20 7.69
CA ALA A 130 -1.31 4.20 9.12
C ALA A 130 -0.32 5.32 9.44
N ARG A 131 -0.62 6.10 10.49
CA ARG A 131 0.24 7.12 11.08
C ARG A 131 0.59 6.75 12.51
N LEU A 132 1.88 6.68 12.79
CA LEU A 132 2.46 6.36 14.09
C LEU A 132 3.02 7.62 14.74
N ASN A 133 2.44 7.98 15.89
CA ASN A 133 2.90 9.07 16.74
C ASN A 133 3.50 8.50 18.01
N GLY A 134 4.68 8.95 18.40
CA GLY A 134 5.26 8.54 19.68
C GLY A 134 6.79 8.49 19.73
N PRO A 135 7.32 7.81 20.76
CA PRO A 135 6.55 7.19 21.85
C PRO A 135 5.95 8.22 22.81
N LEU A 136 4.66 8.06 23.15
CA LEU A 136 3.98 8.84 24.21
C LEU A 136 3.66 7.88 25.36
N GLY A 137 4.14 8.16 26.57
CA GLY A 137 3.76 7.39 27.77
C GLY A 137 4.14 5.90 27.74
N GLY A 138 5.19 5.52 27.00
CA GLY A 138 5.65 4.14 26.93
C GLY A 138 5.01 3.28 25.84
N GLY A 139 4.41 3.88 24.79
CA GLY A 139 3.94 3.13 23.62
C GLY A 139 3.80 4.03 22.39
N TRP A 140 3.51 3.42 21.24
CA TRP A 140 3.19 4.15 20.01
C TRP A 140 1.68 4.32 19.88
N ARG A 141 1.23 5.51 19.47
CA ARG A 141 -0.16 5.76 19.11
C ARG A 141 -0.30 5.58 17.60
N LEU A 142 -1.01 4.55 17.20
CA LEU A 142 -1.43 4.33 15.84
C LEU A 142 -2.74 5.06 15.59
N GLU A 143 -2.79 5.81 14.51
CA GLU A 143 -4.02 6.27 13.86
C GLU A 143 -4.04 5.67 12.46
N TYR A 144 -5.16 5.10 12.03
CA TYR A 144 -5.21 4.37 10.77
C TYR A 144 -6.58 4.45 10.11
N ALA A 145 -6.61 4.25 8.81
CA ALA A 145 -7.82 4.07 8.03
C ALA A 145 -7.59 2.99 6.97
N VAL A 146 -8.65 2.27 6.63
CA VAL A 146 -8.61 1.10 5.75
C VAL A 146 -9.67 1.26 4.67
N ALA A 147 -9.26 1.27 3.41
CA ALA A 147 -10.10 1.29 2.22
C ALA A 147 -10.13 -0.11 1.60
N GLY A 148 -11.12 -0.93 1.96
CA GLY A 148 -11.38 -2.25 1.38
C GLY A 148 -10.27 -3.30 1.57
N HIS A 149 -9.18 -2.97 2.25
CA HIS A 149 -8.03 -3.85 2.46
C HIS A 149 -8.24 -4.78 3.66
N PRO A 150 -7.55 -5.93 3.74
CA PRO A 150 -7.49 -6.71 4.97
C PRO A 150 -7.06 -5.85 6.18
N PRO A 151 -7.72 -5.99 7.34
CA PRO A 151 -7.41 -5.17 8.50
C PRO A 151 -6.00 -5.45 9.02
N PRO A 152 -5.27 -4.43 9.50
CA PRO A 152 -3.95 -4.62 10.12
C PRO A 152 -4.01 -5.61 11.28
N LEU A 153 -2.99 -6.46 11.40
CA LEU A 153 -2.87 -7.39 12.51
C LEU A 153 -1.91 -6.81 13.56
N LEU A 154 -2.38 -6.70 14.80
CA LEU A 154 -1.55 -6.35 15.94
C LEU A 154 -1.25 -7.59 16.77
N VAL A 155 0.04 -7.90 16.93
CA VAL A 155 0.55 -8.96 17.80
C VAL A 155 1.25 -8.33 19.00
N THR A 156 0.79 -8.66 20.20
CA THR A 156 1.39 -8.17 21.45
C THR A 156 2.61 -9.01 21.85
N PRO A 157 3.46 -8.53 22.78
CA PRO A 157 4.61 -9.32 23.27
C PRO A 157 4.21 -10.64 23.93
N ARG A 158 2.96 -10.77 24.37
CA ARG A 158 2.42 -12.00 24.97
C ARG A 158 1.92 -13.02 23.93
N GLY A 159 2.00 -12.69 22.64
CA GLY A 159 1.51 -13.52 21.55
C GLY A 159 0.01 -13.36 21.27
N GLU A 160 -0.69 -12.47 21.97
CA GLU A 160 -2.08 -12.16 21.66
C GLU A 160 -2.15 -11.39 20.34
N ALA A 161 -2.94 -11.89 19.39
CA ALA A 161 -3.12 -11.31 18.06
C ALA A 161 -4.55 -10.83 17.89
N ARG A 162 -4.74 -9.63 17.35
CA ARG A 162 -6.06 -9.07 17.03
C ARG A 162 -6.04 -8.24 15.77
N TYR A 163 -7.10 -8.31 14.99
CA TYR A 163 -7.30 -7.43 13.84
C TYR A 163 -7.77 -6.04 14.29
N LEU A 164 -7.34 -5.02 13.55
CA LEU A 164 -7.73 -3.63 13.74
C LEU A 164 -8.84 -3.26 12.73
N GLU A 165 -10.10 -3.47 13.13
CA GLU A 165 -11.26 -3.41 12.23
C GLU A 165 -12.01 -2.06 12.27
N ASP A 166 -11.75 -1.22 13.27
CA ASP A 166 -12.55 0.00 13.53
C ASP A 166 -12.41 1.08 12.43
N GLY A 167 -11.38 1.00 11.59
CA GLY A 167 -11.08 1.97 10.52
C GLY A 167 -11.52 1.53 9.12
N LEU A 168 -12.37 0.50 9.01
CA LEU A 168 -12.80 -0.06 7.72
C LEU A 168 -13.76 0.85 6.97
N SER A 169 -13.52 0.99 5.67
CA SER A 169 -14.35 1.72 4.72
C SER A 169 -14.29 1.02 3.35
N PRO A 170 -15.21 1.31 2.41
CA PRO A 170 -15.16 0.73 1.06
C PRO A 170 -13.82 0.94 0.34
N LEU A 171 -13.50 0.11 -0.65
CA LEU A 171 -12.31 0.29 -1.49
C LEU A 171 -12.30 1.64 -2.23
N LEU A 172 -11.13 2.07 -2.68
CA LEU A 172 -10.97 3.30 -3.47
C LEU A 172 -11.58 3.13 -4.86
N GLY A 173 -12.08 4.22 -5.44
CA GLY A 173 -12.67 4.23 -6.78
C GLY A 173 -14.15 3.80 -6.81
N VAL A 174 -14.78 3.64 -5.64
CA VAL A 174 -16.21 3.35 -5.51
C VAL A 174 -16.90 4.54 -4.86
N THR A 175 -17.85 5.13 -5.58
CA THR A 175 -18.70 6.19 -5.05
C THR A 175 -19.52 5.67 -3.88
N CYS A 176 -19.28 6.21 -2.71
CA CYS A 176 -20.00 5.86 -1.49
C CYS A 176 -20.18 7.11 -0.63
N ASP A 177 -21.39 7.30 -0.11
CA ASP A 177 -21.73 8.42 0.79
C ASP A 177 -21.23 8.20 2.23
N MET A 178 -20.56 7.08 2.50
CA MET A 178 -20.02 6.77 3.82
C MET A 178 -18.73 7.57 4.09
N PRO A 179 -18.59 8.16 5.29
CA PRO A 179 -17.33 8.76 5.70
C PRO A 179 -16.24 7.70 5.78
N ARG A 180 -15.00 8.10 5.45
CA ARG A 180 -13.81 7.29 5.68
C ARG A 180 -13.20 7.73 7.02
N ASP A 181 -13.63 7.09 8.09
CA ASP A 181 -13.20 7.45 9.45
C ASP A 181 -11.81 6.91 9.77
N SER A 182 -11.08 7.66 10.59
CA SER A 182 -9.83 7.19 11.20
C SER A 182 -10.13 6.47 12.51
N ALA A 183 -9.53 5.30 12.70
CA ALA A 183 -9.49 4.62 13.98
C ALA A 183 -8.15 4.82 14.68
N THR A 184 -8.11 4.52 15.98
CA THR A 184 -6.88 4.64 16.78
C THR A 184 -6.62 3.37 17.58
N ALA A 185 -5.35 3.05 17.75
CA ALA A 185 -4.92 1.93 18.60
C ALA A 185 -3.63 2.30 19.33
N THR A 186 -3.47 1.79 20.55
CA THR A 186 -2.19 1.83 21.25
C THR A 186 -1.39 0.58 20.87
N LEU A 187 -0.12 0.80 20.53
CA LEU A 187 0.87 -0.24 20.30
C LEU A 187 1.78 -0.30 21.53
N PRO A 188 1.61 -1.31 22.40
CA PRO A 188 2.50 -1.51 23.54
C PRO A 188 3.96 -1.70 23.10
N PRO A 189 4.95 -1.47 23.98
CA PRO A 189 6.34 -1.83 23.72
C PRO A 189 6.47 -3.26 23.24
N HIS A 190 7.38 -3.49 22.30
CA HIS A 190 7.68 -4.81 21.72
C HIS A 190 6.49 -5.48 21.00
N SER A 191 5.44 -4.74 20.66
CA SER A 191 4.38 -5.24 19.78
C SER A 191 4.80 -5.19 18.31
N THR A 192 4.18 -6.04 17.50
CA THR A 192 4.34 -6.06 16.04
C THR A 192 3.04 -5.67 15.39
N LEU A 193 3.07 -4.64 14.54
CA LEU A 193 2.00 -4.30 13.61
C LEU A 193 2.33 -4.89 12.25
N LEU A 194 1.43 -5.69 11.69
CA LEU A 194 1.56 -6.30 10.37
C LEU A 194 0.52 -5.71 9.41
N LEU A 195 1.02 -5.17 8.30
CA LEU A 195 0.25 -4.83 7.11
C LEU A 195 0.59 -5.87 6.03
N TYR A 196 -0.43 -6.36 5.30
CA TYR A 196 -0.27 -7.46 4.37
C TYR A 196 -1.30 -7.36 3.25
N THR A 197 -0.92 -7.79 2.04
CA THR A 197 -1.85 -7.98 0.92
C THR A 197 -2.44 -9.38 0.95
N ASP A 198 -3.53 -9.60 0.22
CA ASP A 198 -4.30 -10.85 0.18
C ASP A 198 -3.53 -12.03 -0.47
N GLY A 199 -2.46 -11.75 -1.21
CA GLY A 199 -1.51 -12.75 -1.72
C GLY A 199 -0.67 -13.47 -0.63
N LEU A 200 -0.85 -13.14 0.64
CA LEU A 200 -0.21 -13.81 1.78
C LEU A 200 -0.99 -15.08 2.18
N VAL A 201 -0.84 -16.17 1.42
CA VAL A 201 -1.32 -17.53 1.79
C VAL A 201 -0.25 -18.58 1.51
#